data_AF-R7HCC2-F1
#
_entry.id   AF-R7HCC2-F1
#
_cell.length_a   1.000
_cell.length_b   1.000
_cell.length_c   1.000
_cell.angle_alpha   90.00
_cell.angle_beta   90.00
_cell.angle_gamma   90.00
#
_symmetry.space_group_name_H-M   'P 1'
#
loop_
_entity.id
_entity.type
_entity.pdbx_description
1 polymer ?
#
loop_
_entity_poly.entity_id
_entity_poly.type
_entity_poly.pdbx_seq_one_letter_code
_entity_poly.pdbx_strand_id
1 'polypeptide(L)'
;MGAYADVYLNDVVEVQGKLFDFFAQKFPDKDTEDFIETYMRSKTRKSIDESQAYVMTMDVQTLWEYFLKNDKYNAKPGKGLQGFQTDWLGEFYAYYQWYYNVPSAEVISKVPLKFLEKAYYGLHDLELDLAVKKVGAVS
;
A
#
# COMPACT_ATOMS: atom_id res chain seq x y z
N MET A 1 12.76 12.01 10.24
CA MET A 1 11.88 11.37 11.25
C MET A 1 10.69 10.86 10.46
N GLY A 2 10.43 9.55 10.51
CA GLY A 2 9.36 8.95 9.73
C GLY A 2 7.97 9.38 10.21
N ALA A 3 6.92 9.00 9.49
CA ALA A 3 5.54 9.39 9.80
C ALA A 3 5.07 8.91 11.19
N TYR A 4 5.57 7.77 11.64
CA TYR A 4 5.29 7.15 12.93
C TYR A 4 6.52 6.40 13.44
N ALA A 5 6.45 5.82 14.64
CA ALA A 5 7.59 5.14 15.26
C ALA A 5 8.04 3.90 14.48
N ASP A 6 9.36 3.71 14.36
CA ASP A 6 10.02 2.62 13.61
C ASP A 6 9.55 1.22 14.05
N VAL A 7 9.11 1.07 15.32
CA VAL A 7 8.59 -0.19 15.86
C VAL A 7 7.33 -0.69 15.12
N TYR A 8 6.57 0.20 14.48
CA TYR A 8 5.40 -0.17 13.67
C TYR A 8 5.71 -0.30 12.17
N LEU A 9 6.92 0.10 11.73
CA LEU A 9 7.25 0.19 10.31
C LEU A 9 7.15 -1.16 9.63
N ASN A 10 7.82 -2.17 10.18
CA ASN A 10 7.86 -3.50 9.57
C ASN A 10 6.45 -4.10 9.49
N ASP A 11 5.66 -4.02 10.57
CA ASP A 11 4.30 -4.52 10.59
C ASP A 11 3.42 -3.85 9.53
N VAL A 12 3.45 -2.50 9.44
CA VAL A 12 2.65 -1.77 8.46
C VAL A 12 3.08 -2.07 7.02
N VAL A 13 4.39 -2.15 6.76
CA VAL A 13 4.95 -2.45 5.44
C VAL A 13 4.53 -3.86 5.00
N GLU A 14 4.79 -4.86 5.84
CA GLU A 14 4.50 -6.27 5.57
C GLU A 14 2.99 -6.51 5.42
N VAL A 15 2.17 -5.95 6.32
CA VAL A 15 0.71 -6.14 6.28
C VAL A 15 0.11 -5.45 5.06
N GLN A 16 0.58 -4.26 4.68
CA GLN A 16 0.06 -3.58 3.49
C GLN A 16 0.42 -4.33 2.21
N GLY A 17 1.65 -4.82 2.09
CA GLY A 17 2.06 -5.68 0.98
C GLY A 17 1.16 -6.91 0.86
N LYS A 18 1.07 -7.68 1.95
CA LYS A 18 0.22 -8.88 1.99
C LYS A 18 -1.26 -8.60 1.79
N LEU A 19 -1.77 -7.43 2.19
CA LEU A 19 -3.14 -7.03 1.92
C LEU A 19 -3.39 -6.85 0.42
N PHE A 20 -2.44 -6.24 -0.30
CA PHE A 20 -2.55 -6.03 -1.74
C PHE A 20 -2.49 -7.36 -2.49
N ASP A 21 -1.57 -8.23 -2.10
CA ASP A 21 -1.46 -9.58 -2.64
C ASP A 21 -2.70 -10.44 -2.33
N PHE A 22 -3.20 -10.38 -1.09
CA PHE A 22 -4.44 -11.03 -0.67
C PHE A 22 -5.63 -10.62 -1.54
N PHE A 23 -5.80 -9.33 -1.82
CA PHE A 23 -6.90 -8.86 -2.66
C PHE A 23 -6.78 -9.42 -4.07
N ALA A 24 -5.60 -9.33 -4.68
CA ALA A 24 -5.36 -9.80 -6.05
C ALA A 24 -5.58 -11.30 -6.21
N GLN A 25 -5.15 -12.11 -5.23
CA GLN A 25 -5.32 -13.57 -5.26
C GLN A 25 -6.76 -14.01 -4.97
N LYS A 26 -7.43 -13.37 -4.01
CA LYS A 26 -8.78 -13.74 -3.60
C LYS A 26 -9.85 -13.28 -4.59
N PHE A 27 -9.58 -12.19 -5.32
CA PHE A 27 -10.53 -11.54 -6.21
C PHE A 27 -9.94 -11.32 -7.61
N PRO A 28 -9.60 -12.40 -8.35
CA PRO A 28 -8.91 -12.30 -9.64
C PRO A 28 -9.75 -11.64 -10.75
N ASP A 29 -11.08 -11.61 -10.59
CA ASP A 29 -12.07 -10.98 -11.46
C ASP A 29 -12.43 -9.54 -11.05
N LYS A 30 -11.71 -8.97 -10.09
CA LYS A 30 -11.91 -7.60 -9.60
C LYS A 30 -10.73 -6.71 -9.95
N ASP A 31 -11.01 -5.42 -10.04
CA ASP A 31 -10.01 -4.40 -10.34
C ASP A 31 -9.07 -4.17 -9.14
N THR A 32 -7.84 -4.69 -9.23
CA THR A 32 -6.83 -4.50 -8.17
C THR A 32 -6.32 -3.06 -8.13
N GLU A 33 -6.28 -2.37 -9.25
CA GLU A 33 -5.81 -0.98 -9.30
C GLU A 33 -6.80 -0.06 -8.59
N ASP A 34 -8.09 -0.23 -8.87
CA ASP A 34 -9.16 0.48 -8.16
C ASP A 34 -9.14 0.22 -6.65
N PHE A 35 -8.87 -1.03 -6.24
CA PHE A 35 -8.68 -1.37 -4.85
C PHE A 35 -7.50 -0.61 -4.22
N ILE A 36 -6.32 -0.67 -4.83
CA ILE A 36 -5.11 -0.01 -4.31
C ILE A 36 -5.34 1.50 -4.20
N GLU A 37 -5.84 2.13 -5.26
CA GLU A 37 -6.11 3.58 -5.26
C GLU A 37 -7.15 3.96 -4.21
N THR A 38 -8.23 3.18 -4.08
CA THR A 38 -9.27 3.43 -3.09
C THR A 38 -8.74 3.25 -1.66
N TYR A 39 -7.99 2.18 -1.41
CA TYR A 39 -7.39 1.91 -0.11
C TYR A 39 -6.40 3.01 0.29
N MET A 40 -5.51 3.44 -0.62
CA MET A 40 -4.56 4.52 -0.37
C MET A 40 -5.23 5.88 -0.11
N ARG A 41 -6.50 6.06 -0.49
CA ARG A 41 -7.30 7.27 -0.22
C ARG A 41 -8.33 7.08 0.89
N SER A 42 -8.33 5.93 1.56
CA SER A 42 -9.36 5.53 2.51
C SER A 42 -9.18 6.13 3.90
N LYS A 43 -10.25 6.10 4.70
CA LYS A 43 -10.20 6.43 6.12
C LYS A 43 -9.36 5.41 6.89
N THR A 44 -9.42 4.13 6.52
CA THR A 44 -8.58 3.10 7.13
C THR A 44 -7.10 3.41 6.97
N ARG A 45 -6.66 3.74 5.75
CA ARG A 45 -5.26 4.08 5.51
C ARG A 45 -4.87 5.42 6.14
N LYS A 46 -5.80 6.38 6.18
CA LYS A 46 -5.62 7.63 6.92
C LYS A 46 -5.40 7.41 8.43
N SER A 47 -6.07 6.44 9.06
CA SER A 47 -5.82 6.10 10.47
C SER A 47 -4.38 5.65 10.73
N ILE A 48 -3.75 4.96 9.76
CA ILE A 48 -2.33 4.60 9.82
C ILE A 48 -1.44 5.84 9.61
N ASP A 49 -1.79 6.73 8.67
CA ASP A 49 -1.07 8.02 8.49
C ASP A 49 -1.07 8.84 9.79
N GLU A 50 -2.17 8.80 10.54
CA GLU A 50 -2.35 9.48 11.83
C GLU A 50 -1.80 8.67 13.03
N SER A 51 -1.00 7.63 12.78
CA SER A 51 -0.33 6.82 13.80
C SER A 51 -1.27 6.11 14.80
N GLN A 52 -2.47 5.70 14.38
CA GLN A 52 -3.39 4.98 15.26
C GLN A 52 -2.90 3.54 15.49
N ALA A 53 -2.26 3.32 16.65
CA ALA A 53 -1.59 2.06 17.00
C ALA A 53 -2.44 0.80 16.79
N TYR A 54 -3.72 0.83 17.15
CA TYR A 54 -4.60 -0.34 17.01
C TYR A 54 -4.84 -0.76 15.55
N VAL A 55 -4.74 0.15 14.58
CA VAL A 55 -4.85 -0.18 13.14
C VAL A 55 -3.50 -0.67 12.60
N MET A 56 -2.40 -0.05 13.05
CA MET A 56 -1.04 -0.42 12.63
C MET A 56 -0.62 -1.84 13.03
N THR A 57 -1.25 -2.41 14.06
CA THR A 57 -0.96 -3.77 14.56
C THR A 57 -1.98 -4.82 14.08
N MET A 58 -2.89 -4.48 13.17
CA MET A 58 -3.85 -5.45 12.64
C MET A 58 -3.16 -6.43 11.69
N ASP A 59 -3.52 -7.71 11.77
CA ASP A 59 -3.17 -8.65 10.70
C ASP A 59 -3.97 -8.36 9.41
N VAL A 60 -3.59 -9.02 8.32
CA VAL A 60 -4.17 -8.82 6.98
C VAL A 60 -5.69 -9.03 6.96
N GLN A 61 -6.22 -10.05 7.64
CA GLN A 61 -7.66 -10.34 7.63
C GLN A 61 -8.42 -9.29 8.43
N THR A 62 -7.91 -8.96 9.62
CA THR A 62 -8.49 -7.94 10.49
C THR A 62 -8.50 -6.58 9.80
N LEU A 63 -7.40 -6.20 9.13
CA LEU A 63 -7.29 -4.94 8.39
C LEU A 63 -8.25 -4.91 7.19
N TRP A 64 -8.38 -6.01 6.46
CA TRP A 64 -9.33 -6.14 5.36
C TRP A 64 -10.78 -5.96 5.83
N GLU A 65 -11.17 -6.64 6.91
CA GLU A 65 -12.51 -6.52 7.49
C GLU A 65 -12.78 -5.12 8.03
N TYR A 66 -11.79 -4.51 8.68
CA TYR A 66 -11.86 -3.13 9.14
C TYR A 66 -12.07 -2.17 7.97
N PHE A 67 -11.31 -2.33 6.89
CA PHE A 67 -11.45 -1.53 5.67
C PHE A 67 -12.85 -1.66 5.05
N LEU A 68 -13.37 -2.88 4.88
CA LEU A 68 -14.72 -3.10 4.39
C LEU A 68 -15.78 -2.42 5.29
N LYS A 69 -15.62 -2.52 6.62
CA LYS A 69 -16.57 -1.97 7.58
C LYS A 69 -16.52 -0.44 7.64
N ASN A 70 -15.34 0.14 7.64
CA ASN A 70 -15.10 1.56 7.87
C ASN A 70 -15.28 2.40 6.59
N ASP A 71 -14.80 1.88 5.46
CA ASP A 71 -14.80 2.58 4.18
C ASP A 71 -15.95 2.16 3.26
N LYS A 72 -16.70 1.11 3.63
CA LYS A 72 -17.81 0.56 2.82
C LYS A 72 -17.36 0.21 1.40
N TYR A 73 -16.12 -0.26 1.27
CA TYR A 73 -15.53 -0.59 -0.01
C TYR A 73 -16.29 -1.74 -0.68
N ASN A 74 -16.54 -1.60 -1.98
CA ASN A 74 -17.14 -2.62 -2.81
C ASN A 74 -16.29 -2.79 -4.08
N ALA A 75 -15.72 -3.98 -4.25
CA ALA A 75 -14.79 -4.26 -5.32
C ALA A 75 -15.47 -4.16 -6.70
N LYS A 76 -14.88 -3.37 -7.60
CA LYS A 76 -15.38 -3.23 -8.97
C LYS A 76 -15.01 -4.46 -9.80
N PRO A 77 -15.88 -4.91 -10.73
CA PRO A 77 -15.51 -5.89 -11.74
C PRO A 77 -14.33 -5.35 -12.57
N GLY A 78 -13.35 -6.20 -12.85
CA GLY A 78 -12.16 -5.81 -13.58
C GLY A 78 -11.21 -6.97 -13.77
N LYS A 79 -9.94 -6.67 -14.04
CA LYS A 79 -8.89 -7.68 -14.10
C LYS A 79 -7.95 -7.48 -12.93
N GLY A 80 -7.72 -8.53 -12.17
CA GLY A 80 -6.73 -8.48 -11.10
C GLY A 80 -5.32 -8.30 -11.66
N LEU A 81 -4.48 -7.55 -10.94
CA LEU A 81 -3.05 -7.53 -11.21
C LEU A 81 -2.50 -8.95 -10.96
N GLN A 82 -1.71 -9.45 -11.91
CA GLN A 82 -1.16 -10.81 -11.85
C GLN A 82 0.31 -10.80 -11.42
N GLY A 83 0.74 -11.88 -10.78
CA GLY A 83 2.12 -12.11 -10.35
C GLY A 83 2.43 -11.58 -8.95
N PHE A 84 3.72 -11.52 -8.61
CA PHE A 84 4.20 -11.16 -7.27
C PHE A 84 4.38 -9.65 -7.04
N GLN A 85 3.98 -8.82 -8.01
CA GLN A 85 4.18 -7.36 -7.93
C GLN A 85 3.29 -6.69 -6.88
N THR A 86 2.14 -7.27 -6.56
CA THR A 86 1.14 -6.69 -5.65
C THR A 86 1.65 -6.53 -4.24
N ASP A 87 2.39 -7.52 -3.73
CA ASP A 87 3.03 -7.47 -2.41
C ASP A 87 4.02 -6.31 -2.33
N TRP A 88 5.00 -6.30 -3.24
CA TRP A 88 6.02 -5.27 -3.31
C TRP A 88 5.44 -3.86 -3.53
N LEU A 89 4.38 -3.70 -4.32
CA LEU A 89 3.70 -2.41 -4.50
C LEU A 89 3.14 -1.90 -3.17
N GLY A 90 2.52 -2.78 -2.38
CA GLY A 90 2.00 -2.45 -1.06
C GLY A 90 3.12 -2.06 -0.10
N GLU A 91 4.20 -2.84 -0.04
CA GLU A 91 5.38 -2.52 0.77
C GLU A 91 5.99 -1.16 0.39
N PHE A 92 6.16 -0.92 -0.91
CA PHE A 92 6.71 0.33 -1.45
C PHE A 92 5.90 1.54 -1.01
N TYR A 93 4.57 1.50 -1.17
CA TYR A 93 3.71 2.62 -0.80
C TYR A 93 3.72 2.89 0.71
N ALA A 94 3.73 1.83 1.53
CA ALA A 94 3.80 1.95 2.98
C ALA A 94 5.12 2.58 3.42
N TYR A 95 6.24 2.06 2.90
CA TYR A 95 7.56 2.58 3.24
C TYR A 95 7.76 4.01 2.73
N TYR A 96 7.30 4.33 1.51
CA TYR A 96 7.36 5.70 0.97
C TYR A 96 6.62 6.70 1.86
N GLN A 97 5.38 6.37 2.23
CA GLN A 97 4.54 7.17 3.12
C GLN A 97 5.28 7.47 4.42
N TRP A 98 5.82 6.42 5.06
CA TRP A 98 6.56 6.54 6.30
C TRP A 98 7.85 7.36 6.14
N TYR A 99 8.67 7.05 5.14
CA TYR A 99 10.00 7.65 4.94
C TYR A 99 9.92 9.15 4.64
N TYR A 100 9.01 9.55 3.75
CA TYR A 100 8.82 10.95 3.36
C TYR A 100 7.86 11.71 4.28
N ASN A 101 7.19 11.03 5.21
CA ASN A 101 6.17 11.61 6.09
C ASN A 101 5.11 12.39 5.30
N VAL A 102 4.60 11.76 4.24
CA VAL A 102 3.57 12.30 3.35
C VAL A 102 2.31 11.44 3.51
N PRO A 103 1.08 11.99 3.51
CA PRO A 103 -0.13 11.19 3.60
C PRO A 103 -0.25 10.16 2.46
N SER A 104 -0.76 8.96 2.74
CA SER A 104 -0.95 7.90 1.75
C SER A 104 -1.68 8.37 0.47
N ALA A 105 -2.72 9.19 0.62
CA ALA A 105 -3.48 9.76 -0.49
C ALA A 105 -2.64 10.70 -1.38
N GLU A 106 -1.66 11.39 -0.80
CA GLU A 106 -0.69 12.19 -1.56
C GLU A 106 0.37 11.31 -2.21
N VAL A 107 0.85 10.25 -1.52
CA VAL A 107 1.83 9.33 -2.09
C VAL A 107 1.33 8.72 -3.40
N ILE A 108 0.12 8.17 -3.42
CA ILE A 108 -0.47 7.57 -4.64
C ILE A 108 -0.71 8.60 -5.76
N SER A 109 -0.75 9.89 -5.41
CA SER A 109 -0.85 10.99 -6.38
C SER A 109 0.51 11.42 -6.93
N LYS A 110 1.56 11.40 -6.09
CA LYS A 110 2.96 11.71 -6.46
C LYS A 110 3.63 10.59 -7.23
N VAL A 111 3.35 9.34 -6.83
CA VAL A 111 3.83 8.13 -7.49
C VAL A 111 2.60 7.37 -7.97
N PRO A 112 2.13 7.62 -9.20
CA PRO A 112 0.95 6.94 -9.73
C PRO A 112 1.19 5.43 -9.87
N LEU A 113 0.16 4.62 -9.61
CA LEU A 113 0.24 3.17 -9.68
C LEU A 113 0.78 2.67 -11.03
N LYS A 114 0.28 3.22 -12.13
CA LYS A 114 0.74 2.89 -13.49
C LYS A 114 2.22 3.16 -13.75
N PHE A 115 2.80 4.17 -13.09
CA PHE A 115 4.23 4.42 -13.19
C PHE A 115 4.98 3.33 -12.43
N LEU A 116 4.55 3.01 -11.21
CA LEU A 116 5.22 2.07 -10.34
C LEU A 116 5.14 0.63 -10.85
N GLU A 117 4.00 0.21 -11.43
CA GLU A 117 3.85 -1.09 -12.12
C GLU A 117 4.88 -1.26 -13.24
N LYS A 118 5.12 -0.21 -14.04
CA LYS A 118 6.14 -0.25 -15.10
C LYS A 118 7.55 -0.25 -14.54
N ALA A 119 7.78 0.49 -13.47
CA ALA A 119 9.08 0.61 -12.82
C ALA A 119 9.45 -0.64 -12.00
N TYR A 120 8.48 -1.46 -11.60
CA TYR A 120 8.65 -2.70 -10.82
C TYR A 120 9.82 -3.54 -11.31
N TYR A 121 9.87 -3.86 -12.61
CA TYR A 121 10.91 -4.71 -13.19
C TYR A 121 12.35 -4.17 -13.03
N GLY A 122 12.52 -2.85 -12.84
CA GLY A 122 13.83 -2.23 -12.60
C GLY A 122 14.09 -1.83 -11.14
N LEU A 123 13.11 -1.99 -10.25
CA LEU A 123 13.19 -1.55 -8.86
C LEU A 123 13.06 -2.69 -7.84
N HIS A 124 12.34 -3.77 -8.16
CA HIS A 124 12.02 -4.83 -7.19
C HIS A 124 13.23 -5.66 -6.74
N ASP A 125 14.32 -5.69 -7.53
CA ASP A 125 15.59 -6.32 -7.16
C ASP A 125 16.42 -5.46 -6.18
N LEU A 126 16.03 -4.20 -5.95
CA LEU A 126 16.69 -3.33 -5.00
C LEU A 126 16.11 -3.52 -3.61
N GLU A 127 16.91 -3.25 -2.59
CA GLU A 127 16.41 -3.03 -1.23
C GLU A 127 15.29 -1.98 -1.24
N LEU A 128 14.21 -2.23 -0.50
CA LEU A 128 13.00 -1.40 -0.49
C LEU A 128 13.31 0.08 -0.22
N ASP A 129 14.19 0.35 0.77
CA ASP A 129 14.69 1.69 1.11
C ASP A 129 15.32 2.40 -0.10
N LEU A 130 16.15 1.68 -0.86
CA LEU A 130 16.84 2.23 -2.02
C LEU A 130 15.86 2.51 -3.17
N ALA A 131 14.91 1.60 -3.41
CA ALA A 131 13.86 1.81 -4.41
C ALA A 131 13.03 3.07 -4.09
N VAL A 132 12.59 3.21 -2.84
CA VAL A 132 11.80 4.36 -2.38
C VAL A 132 12.60 5.67 -2.52
N LYS A 133 13.85 5.71 -2.05
CA LYS A 133 14.70 6.90 -2.18
C LYS A 133 14.94 7.30 -3.63
N LYS A 134 15.14 6.31 -4.51
CA LYS A 134 15.39 6.55 -5.93
C LYS A 134 14.18 7.16 -6.63
N VAL A 135 12.98 6.64 -6.36
CA VAL A 135 11.73 7.18 -6.91
C VAL A 135 11.42 8.55 -6.29
N GLY A 136 11.60 8.69 -4.98
CA GLY A 136 11.32 9.93 -4.26
C GLY A 136 12.28 11.09 -4.57
N ALA A 137 13.47 10.81 -5.11
CA ALA A 137 14.40 11.84 -5.58
C ALA A 137 14.01 12.46 -6.93
N VAL A 138 13.11 11.80 -7.68
CA VAL A 138 12.69 12.23 -9.03
C VAL A 138 11.23 12.69 -9.10
N SER A 139 10.51 12.66 -7.97
CA SER A 139 9.07 12.95 -7.86
C SER A 139 8.74 14.28 -7.19
#